data_AF-A0A9D6T881-F1
#
_entry.id   AF-A0A9D6T881-F1
#
_cell.length_a   1.000
_cell.length_b   1.000
_cell.length_c   1.000
_cell.angle_alpha   90.00
_cell.angle_beta   90.00
_cell.angle_gamma   90.00
#
_symmetry.space_group_name_H-M   'P 1'
#
loop_
_entity.id
_entity.type
_entity.pdbx_description
1 polymer ?
#
loop_
_entity_poly.entity_id
_entity_poly.type
_entity_poly.pdbx_seq_one_letter_code
_entity_poly.pdbx_strand_id
1 'polypeptide(L)'
;MRMREKLTLEEKVALALELIKRERSLDEIRNYYRVSHTTAYKIRNAFLAGGRAALCGERIQRKEQELEARVEALEEIVVGNGDGRVGQRARNSGRLVG
;
A
#
# COMPACT_ATOMS: atom_id res chain seq x y z
N MET A 1 -26.42 -25.56 -11.66
CA MET A 1 -25.02 -25.36 -11.21
C MET A 1 -25.04 -24.54 -9.93
N ARG A 2 -24.54 -25.04 -8.80
CA ARG A 2 -24.44 -24.22 -7.57
C ARG A 2 -23.41 -23.12 -7.82
N MET A 3 -23.79 -21.87 -7.56
CA MET A 3 -22.84 -20.76 -7.57
C MET A 3 -21.73 -21.06 -6.57
N ARG A 4 -20.51 -21.00 -7.07
CA ARG A 4 -19.32 -21.35 -6.31
C ARG A 4 -18.93 -20.14 -5.48
N GLU A 5 -18.94 -20.29 -4.15
CA GLU A 5 -18.42 -19.25 -3.27
C GLU A 5 -16.95 -18.98 -3.58
N LYS A 6 -16.60 -17.68 -3.60
CA LYS A 6 -15.22 -17.26 -3.77
C LYS A 6 -14.45 -17.68 -2.51
N LEU A 7 -13.25 -18.21 -2.69
CA LEU A 7 -12.36 -18.51 -1.56
C LEU A 7 -12.21 -17.27 -0.67
N THR A 8 -12.37 -17.47 0.64
CA THR A 8 -12.10 -16.46 1.66
C THR A 8 -10.61 -16.13 1.67
N LEU A 9 -10.23 -15.06 2.38
CA LEU A 9 -8.82 -14.71 2.51
C LEU A 9 -8.05 -15.80 3.27
N GLU A 10 -8.62 -16.33 4.33
CA GLU A 10 -8.03 -17.42 5.13
C GLU A 10 -7.81 -18.68 4.30
N GLU A 11 -8.80 -19.07 3.49
CA GLU A 11 -8.66 -20.22 2.60
C GLU A 11 -7.57 -20.03 1.54
N LYS A 12 -7.43 -18.81 1.00
CA LYS A 12 -6.34 -18.50 0.06
C LYS A 12 -4.97 -18.62 0.73
N VAL A 13 -4.84 -18.17 1.98
CA VAL A 13 -3.61 -18.29 2.76
C VAL A 13 -3.30 -19.76 3.05
N ALA A 14 -4.28 -20.53 3.53
CA ALA A 14 -4.12 -21.96 3.80
C ALA A 14 -3.70 -22.71 2.53
N LEU A 15 -4.39 -22.48 1.42
CA LEU A 15 -4.02 -23.03 0.10
C LEU A 15 -2.59 -22.67 -0.29
N ALA A 16 -2.18 -21.41 -0.13
CA ALA A 16 -0.82 -20.99 -0.46
C ALA A 16 0.23 -21.73 0.38
N LEU A 17 -0.01 -21.87 1.68
CA LEU A 17 0.90 -22.55 2.61
C LEU A 17 1.06 -24.03 2.25
N GLU A 18 -0.02 -24.74 1.97
CA GLU A 18 0.06 -26.15 1.57
C GLU A 18 0.83 -26.35 0.26
N LEU A 19 0.60 -25.48 -0.73
CA LEU A 19 1.34 -25.50 -2.01
C LEU A 19 2.84 -25.23 -1.83
N ILE A 20 3.22 -24.50 -0.78
CA ILE A 20 4.62 -24.20 -0.45
C ILE A 20 5.24 -25.36 0.33
N LYS A 21 4.52 -25.92 1.30
CA LYS A 21 4.98 -27.04 2.14
C LYS A 21 5.15 -28.34 1.35
N ARG A 22 4.34 -28.53 0.29
CA ARG A 22 4.38 -29.72 -0.59
C ARG A 22 4.17 -31.06 0.14
N GLU A 23 3.43 -31.03 1.24
CA GLU A 23 3.05 -32.24 2.00
C GLU A 23 2.00 -33.09 1.27
N ARG A 24 1.19 -32.46 0.40
CA ARG A 24 0.19 -33.11 -0.45
C ARG A 24 0.47 -32.80 -1.92
N SER A 25 0.00 -33.65 -2.83
CA SER A 25 0.12 -33.40 -4.27
C SER A 25 -0.72 -32.19 -4.70
N LEU A 26 -0.31 -31.54 -5.80
CA LEU A 26 -1.02 -30.38 -6.35
C LEU A 26 -2.48 -30.72 -6.68
N ASP A 27 -2.76 -31.93 -7.18
CA ASP A 27 -4.11 -32.32 -7.57
C ASP A 27 -5.01 -32.58 -6.37
N GLU A 28 -4.49 -33.19 -5.30
CA GLU A 28 -5.23 -33.33 -4.04
C GLU A 28 -5.61 -31.97 -3.46
N ILE A 29 -4.64 -31.04 -3.40
CA ILE A 29 -4.86 -29.68 -2.88
C ILE A 29 -5.91 -28.96 -3.72
N ARG A 30 -5.79 -29.01 -5.06
CA ARG A 30 -6.74 -28.36 -5.96
C ARG A 30 -8.14 -28.91 -5.85
N ASN A 31 -8.28 -30.24 -5.77
CA ASN A 31 -9.56 -30.90 -5.62
C ASN A 31 -10.23 -30.52 -4.30
N TYR A 32 -9.47 -30.46 -3.21
CA TYR A 32 -9.96 -30.02 -1.90
C TYR A 32 -10.49 -28.58 -1.94
N TYR A 33 -9.66 -27.63 -2.40
CA TYR A 33 -10.03 -26.20 -2.45
C TYR A 33 -10.91 -25.82 -3.64
N ARG A 34 -11.27 -26.77 -4.51
CA ARG A 34 -12.15 -26.48 -5.65
C ARG A 34 -11.42 -26.01 -6.91
N VAL A 35 -10.15 -25.62 -6.84
CA VAL A 35 -9.54 -24.62 -7.74
C VAL A 35 -8.88 -25.20 -9.00
N SER A 36 -8.86 -24.39 -10.07
CA SER A 36 -8.04 -24.69 -11.24
C SER A 36 -6.54 -24.58 -10.92
N HIS A 37 -5.69 -25.20 -11.74
CA HIS A 37 -4.23 -25.05 -11.61
C HIS A 37 -3.82 -23.59 -11.63
N THR A 38 -4.35 -22.83 -12.59
CA THR A 38 -4.05 -21.41 -12.76
C THR A 38 -4.37 -20.60 -11.51
N THR A 39 -5.52 -20.86 -10.87
CA THR A 39 -5.90 -20.18 -9.63
C THR A 39 -4.97 -20.55 -8.47
N ALA A 40 -4.63 -21.83 -8.32
CA ALA A 40 -3.67 -22.28 -7.31
C ALA A 40 -2.31 -21.59 -7.47
N TYR A 41 -1.78 -21.52 -8.70
CA TYR A 41 -0.52 -20.84 -8.99
C TYR A 41 -0.58 -19.34 -8.74
N LYS A 42 -1.68 -18.66 -9.14
CA LYS A 42 -1.87 -17.22 -8.88
C LYS A 42 -1.84 -16.93 -7.38
N ILE A 43 -2.53 -17.72 -6.58
CA ILE A 43 -2.59 -17.56 -5.13
C ILE A 43 -1.20 -17.77 -4.50
N ARG A 44 -0.51 -18.87 -4.85
CA ARG A 44 0.85 -19.14 -4.37
C ARG A 44 1.81 -18.00 -4.71
N ASN A 45 1.79 -17.53 -5.95
CA ASN A 45 2.70 -16.50 -6.40
C ASN A 45 2.41 -15.14 -5.74
N ALA A 46 1.14 -14.79 -5.55
CA ALA A 46 0.75 -13.59 -4.82
C ALA A 46 1.21 -13.63 -3.36
N PHE A 47 1.04 -14.78 -2.70
CA PHE A 47 1.51 -14.98 -1.32
C PHE A 47 3.02 -14.81 -1.21
N LEU A 48 3.79 -15.46 -2.09
CA LEU A 48 5.25 -15.35 -2.11
C LEU A 48 5.74 -13.94 -2.46
N ALA A 49 5.06 -13.24 -3.37
CA ALA A 49 5.40 -11.85 -3.72
C ALA A 49 5.17 -10.92 -2.53
N GLY A 50 4.03 -11.06 -1.82
CA GLY A 50 3.75 -10.30 -0.61
C GLY A 50 4.76 -10.59 0.51
N GLY A 51 5.12 -11.87 0.71
CA GLY A 51 6.15 -12.27 1.67
C GLY A 51 7.52 -11.66 1.35
N ARG A 52 7.95 -11.69 0.09
CA ARG A 52 9.20 -11.04 -0.35
C ARG A 52 9.17 -9.53 -0.11
N ALA A 53 8.10 -8.85 -0.51
CA ALA A 53 7.97 -7.40 -0.32
C ALA A 53 8.00 -7.02 1.17
N ALA A 54 7.41 -7.84 2.05
CA ALA A 54 7.45 -7.63 3.48
C ALA A 54 8.85 -7.84 4.07
N LEU A 55 9.57 -8.89 3.64
CA LEU A 55 10.91 -9.21 4.10
C LEU A 55 11.97 -8.22 3.59
N CYS A 56 11.84 -7.73 2.36
CA CYS A 56 12.75 -6.75 1.77
C CYS A 56 12.49 -5.30 2.25
N GLY A 57 11.47 -5.06 3.07
CA GLY A 57 11.12 -3.72 3.53
C GLY A 57 10.57 -2.79 2.44
N GLU A 58 10.19 -3.31 1.27
CA GLU A 58 9.72 -2.52 0.12
C GLU A 58 8.53 -1.62 0.48
N ARG A 59 7.66 -2.08 1.38
CA ARG A 59 6.51 -1.30 1.86
C ARG A 59 6.93 -0.11 2.73
N ILE A 60 7.98 -0.26 3.53
CA ILE A 60 8.52 0.80 4.38
C ILE A 60 9.18 1.85 3.48
N GLN A 61 10.05 1.41 2.57
CA GLN A 61 10.73 2.27 1.61
C GLN A 61 9.75 3.08 0.75
N ARG A 62 8.70 2.45 0.23
CA ARG A 62 7.67 3.15 -0.57
C ARG A 62 6.93 4.20 0.26
N LYS A 63 6.61 3.88 1.52
CA LYS A 63 5.91 4.82 2.41
C LYS A 63 6.81 6.00 2.79
N GLU A 64 8.09 5.74 3.01
CA GLU A 64 9.09 6.78 3.28
C GLU A 64 9.23 7.74 2.11
N GLN A 65 9.37 7.23 0.89
CA GLN A 65 9.40 8.03 -0.34
C GLN A 65 8.12 8.86 -0.53
N GLU A 66 6.95 8.28 -0.26
CA GLU A 66 5.67 9.00 -0.34
C GLU A 66 5.59 10.12 0.70
N LEU A 67 6.06 9.88 1.92
CA LEU A 67 6.10 10.90 2.96
C LEU A 67 7.10 12.00 2.63
N GLU A 68 8.28 11.66 2.12
CA GLU A 68 9.30 12.61 1.69
C GLU A 68 8.78 13.53 0.59
N ALA A 69 8.15 12.98 -0.47
CA ALA A 69 7.53 13.78 -1.52
C ALA A 69 6.40 14.69 -1.01
N ARG A 70 5.64 14.23 0.00
CA ARG A 70 4.59 15.06 0.64
C ARG A 70 5.18 16.18 1.50
N VAL A 71 6.31 15.94 2.15
CA VAL A 71 7.03 16.98 2.92
C VAL A 71 7.58 18.03 1.96
N GLU A 72 8.25 17.63 0.89
CA GLU A 72 8.78 18.54 -0.14
C GLU A 72 7.67 19.45 -0.70
N ALA A 73 6.53 18.86 -1.09
CA ALA A 73 5.38 19.63 -1.57
C ALA A 73 4.81 20.61 -0.52
N LEU A 74 4.86 20.26 0.77
CA LEU A 74 4.43 21.15 1.84
C LEU A 74 5.44 22.28 2.09
N GLU A 75 6.74 21.98 2.01
CA GLU A 75 7.82 22.96 2.15
C GLU A 75 7.73 24.02 1.05
N GLU A 76 7.49 23.63 -0.20
CA GLU A 76 7.25 24.58 -1.31
C GLU A 76 6.06 25.53 -1.01
N ILE A 77 4.98 25.01 -0.45
CA ILE A 77 3.79 25.82 -0.10
C ILE A 77 4.10 26.78 1.06
N VAL A 78 4.85 26.33 2.07
CA VAL A 78 5.21 27.17 3.24
C VAL A 78 6.18 28.27 2.82
N VAL A 79 7.17 27.95 1.99
CA VAL A 79 8.12 28.92 1.44
C VAL A 79 7.40 29.91 0.51
N GLY A 80 6.53 29.43 -0.38
CA GLY A 80 5.73 30.27 -1.27
C GLY A 80 4.73 31.18 -0.55
N ASN A 81 4.24 30.79 0.64
CA ASN A 81 3.37 31.61 1.49
C ASN A 81 4.13 32.50 2.48
N GLY A 82 5.44 32.31 2.64
CA GLY A 82 6.31 33.05 3.57
C GLY A 82 6.59 34.50 3.12
N ASP A 83 6.60 34.75 1.81
CA ASP A 83 6.90 36.08 1.25
C ASP A 83 5.72 37.08 1.32
N GLY A 84 4.50 36.61 1.62
CA GLY A 84 3.29 37.45 1.60
C GLY A 84 2.99 38.25 2.87
N ARG A 85 3.65 37.97 4.01
CA ARG A 85 3.24 38.51 5.33
C ARG A 85 4.21 39.48 6.00
N VAL A 86 5.35 39.81 5.38
CA VAL A 86 6.32 40.76 5.96
C VAL A 86 6.04 42.22 5.56
N GLY A 87 5.16 42.48 4.58
CA GLY A 87 4.96 43.82 4.00
C GLY A 87 3.77 44.67 4.45
N GLN A 88 2.84 44.19 5.29
CA GLN A 88 1.56 44.89 5.53
C GLN A 88 1.35 45.56 6.90
N ARG A 89 2.31 45.49 7.83
CA ARG A 89 2.18 46.17 9.15
C ARG A 89 2.75 47.58 9.23
N ALA A 90 3.40 48.11 8.18
CA ALA A 90 4.10 49.40 8.26
C ALA A 90 3.33 50.63 7.75
N ARG A 91 2.03 50.53 7.37
CA ARG A 91 1.29 51.65 6.74
C ARG A 91 0.11 52.23 7.50
N ASN A 92 -0.18 51.80 8.74
CA ASN A 92 -1.35 52.30 9.47
C ASN A 92 -1.04 53.11 10.74
N SER A 93 0.17 53.65 10.85
CA SER A 93 0.59 54.49 11.99
C SER A 93 1.10 55.84 11.46
N GLY A 94 0.19 56.72 11.02
CA GLY A 94 0.61 58.04 10.57
C GLY A 94 -0.45 58.89 9.87
N ARG A 95 -1.63 59.06 10.45
CA ARG A 95 -2.46 60.24 10.13
C ARG A 95 -3.39 60.60 11.29
N LEU A 96 -2.80 61.25 12.28
CA LEU A 96 -3.49 61.96 13.36
C LEU A 96 -2.88 63.37 13.41
N VAL A 97 -3.38 64.26 12.55
CA VAL A 97 -3.28 65.73 12.64
C VAL A 97 -4.40 66.24 11.73
N GLY A 98 -5.32 67.12 12.11
CA GLY A 98 -5.61 67.88 13.31
C GLY A 98 -6.89 68.66 13.04
#